data_AF-A0AAE1UJH7-F1
#
_entry.id   AF-A0AAE1UJH7-F1
#
_cell.length_a   1.000
_cell.length_b   1.000
_cell.length_c   1.000
_cell.angle_alpha   90.00
_cell.angle_beta   90.00
_cell.angle_gamma   90.00
#
_symmetry.space_group_name_H-M   'P 1'
#
loop_
_entity.id
_entity.type
_entity.pdbx_description
1 polymer ?
#
loop_
_entity_poly.entity_id
_entity_poly.type
_entity_poly.pdbx_seq_one_letter_code
_entity_poly.pdbx_strand_id
1 'polypeptide(L)'
;MASDKGTIEVNVFPLYSLLRALNYTIVDFFSLDIEGDEMKVLQTIPWDKVKFRLITIEVNHVAAGTKGILNFLESKGYTFLGVKVIDAWFGHKELLVQSQVDVDQYLKKNKIIMERKKILRHK
;
A
#
# COMPACT_ATOMS: atom_id res chain seq x y z
N MET A 1 37.52 10.52 -20.61
CA MET A 1 36.33 11.31 -20.96
C MET A 1 35.20 10.83 -20.06
N ALA A 2 34.81 11.64 -19.07
CA ALA A 2 33.69 11.32 -18.18
C ALA A 2 32.39 11.60 -18.96
N SER A 3 31.47 10.64 -18.98
CA SER A 3 30.15 10.84 -19.56
C SER A 3 29.38 11.86 -18.73
N ASP A 4 28.95 12.94 -19.38
CA ASP A 4 28.09 13.95 -18.77
C ASP A 4 26.73 13.30 -18.50
N LYS A 5 26.46 12.97 -17.22
CA LYS A 5 25.17 12.39 -16.81
C LYS A 5 24.15 13.53 -16.85
N GLY A 6 23.43 13.65 -17.96
CA GLY A 6 22.37 14.64 -18.12
C GLY A 6 21.36 14.59 -16.98
N THR A 7 21.09 15.74 -16.37
CA THR A 7 20.00 15.90 -15.41
C THR A 7 18.70 16.14 -16.16
N ILE A 8 17.59 15.64 -15.62
CA ILE A 8 16.24 15.94 -16.12
C ILE A 8 15.47 16.68 -15.03
N GLU A 9 14.74 17.72 -15.42
CA GLU A 9 13.83 18.42 -14.52
C GLU A 9 12.52 17.64 -14.42
N VAL A 10 12.01 17.47 -13.18
CA VAL A 10 10.79 16.71 -12.91
C VAL A 10 9.89 17.54 -12.01
N ASN A 11 8.63 17.69 -12.40
CA ASN A 11 7.63 18.31 -11.56
C ASN A 11 7.23 17.37 -10.42
N VAL A 12 7.26 17.88 -9.18
CA VAL A 12 6.88 17.12 -7.98
C VAL A 12 5.61 17.70 -7.37
N PHE A 13 4.65 16.84 -7.05
CA PHE A 13 3.40 17.23 -6.41
C PHE A 13 3.19 16.43 -5.12
N PRO A 14 2.65 17.04 -4.05
CA PRO A 14 2.28 16.29 -2.86
C PRO A 14 1.22 15.23 -3.21
N LEU A 15 1.42 14.00 -2.73
CA LEU A 15 0.48 12.90 -2.91
C LEU A 15 -0.96 13.29 -2.52
N TYR A 16 -1.11 13.99 -1.39
CA TYR A 16 -2.43 14.45 -0.93
C TYR A 16 -3.13 15.39 -1.92
N SER A 17 -2.40 16.25 -2.62
CA SER A 17 -2.99 17.15 -3.63
C SER A 17 -3.61 16.35 -4.78
N LEU A 18 -2.92 15.29 -5.23
CA LEU A 18 -3.43 14.40 -6.27
C LEU A 18 -4.68 13.65 -5.81
N LEU A 19 -4.63 13.04 -4.63
CA LEU A 19 -5.77 12.30 -4.06
C LEU A 19 -6.98 13.21 -3.85
N ARG A 20 -6.76 14.44 -3.37
CA ARG A 20 -7.82 15.44 -3.19
C ARG A 20 -8.44 15.86 -4.52
N ALA A 21 -7.64 16.08 -5.56
CA ALA A 21 -8.15 16.43 -6.89
C ALA A 21 -9.05 15.34 -7.49
N LEU A 22 -8.77 14.07 -7.15
CA LEU A 22 -9.55 12.91 -7.55
C LEU A 22 -10.71 12.59 -6.57
N ASN A 23 -10.88 13.39 -5.50
CA ASN A 23 -11.86 13.16 -4.44
C ASN A 23 -11.74 11.78 -3.75
N TYR A 24 -10.50 11.29 -3.60
CA TYR A 24 -10.21 10.07 -2.86
C TYR A 24 -9.73 10.36 -1.44
N THR A 25 -10.40 9.73 -0.46
CA THR A 25 -10.04 9.77 0.96
C THR A 25 -9.62 8.40 1.49
N ILE A 26 -9.94 7.33 0.76
CA ILE A 26 -9.50 5.96 1.04
C ILE A 26 -8.86 5.40 -0.21
N VAL A 27 -7.65 4.89 -0.05
CA VAL A 27 -6.89 4.20 -1.10
C VAL A 27 -6.70 2.75 -0.68
N ASP A 28 -6.99 1.80 -1.58
CA ASP A 28 -6.92 0.38 -1.24
C ASP A 28 -5.49 -0.11 -0.98
N PHE A 29 -4.54 0.37 -1.77
CA PHE A 29 -3.16 -0.06 -1.70
C PHE A 29 -2.20 1.08 -2.01
N PHE A 30 -1.16 1.23 -1.18
CA PHE A 30 -0.10 2.20 -1.35
C PHE A 30 1.26 1.54 -1.17
N SER A 31 2.07 1.54 -2.22
CA SER A 31 3.45 1.05 -2.17
C SER A 31 4.41 2.24 -2.16
N LEU A 32 5.31 2.25 -1.19
CA LEU A 32 6.31 3.30 -1.00
C LEU A 32 7.71 2.69 -1.02
N ASP A 33 8.42 2.98 -2.10
CA ASP A 33 9.78 2.51 -2.36
C ASP A 33 10.50 3.63 -3.11
N ILE A 34 11.32 4.40 -2.39
CA ILE A 34 12.02 5.58 -2.90
C ILE A 34 13.47 5.65 -2.41
N GLU A 35 14.05 4.49 -2.11
CA GLU A 35 15.48 4.31 -1.81
C GLU A 35 15.98 5.12 -0.59
N GLY A 36 15.18 5.18 0.49
CA GLY A 36 15.64 5.61 1.82
C GLY A 36 14.96 6.85 2.42
N ASP A 37 14.12 7.56 1.66
CA ASP A 37 13.41 8.76 2.11
C ASP A 37 11.93 8.50 2.51
N GLU A 38 11.56 7.23 2.72
CA GLU A 38 10.19 6.77 3.00
C GLU A 38 9.58 7.52 4.20
N MET A 39 10.35 7.68 5.29
CA MET A 39 9.88 8.36 6.49
C MET A 39 9.51 9.83 6.22
N LYS A 40 10.24 10.54 5.35
CA LYS A 40 9.93 11.93 5.02
C LYS A 40 8.60 12.03 4.28
N VAL A 41 8.34 11.11 3.36
CA VAL A 41 7.05 11.03 2.65
C VAL A 41 5.92 10.71 3.63
N LEU A 42 6.08 9.71 4.50
CA LEU A 42 5.08 9.34 5.50
C LEU A 42 4.70 10.50 6.43
N GLN A 43 5.66 11.35 6.80
CA GLN A 43 5.42 12.53 7.64
C GLN A 43 4.60 13.62 6.94
N THR A 44 4.59 13.65 5.60
CA THR A 44 3.83 14.64 4.83
C THR A 44 2.36 14.27 4.62
N ILE A 45 2.00 13.01 4.88
CA ILE A 45 0.64 12.50 4.67
C ILE A 45 -0.30 13.07 5.77
N PRO A 46 -1.43 13.69 5.39
CA PRO A 46 -2.45 14.11 6.35
C PRO A 46 -3.33 12.92 6.73
N TRP A 47 -2.85 12.11 7.69
CA TRP A 47 -3.48 10.86 8.15
C TRP A 47 -4.91 11.02 8.71
N ASP A 48 -5.32 12.25 9.02
CA ASP A 48 -6.68 12.62 9.40
C ASP A 48 -7.64 12.74 8.19
N LYS A 49 -7.10 12.94 6.98
CA LYS A 49 -7.86 13.21 5.74
C LYS A 49 -7.78 12.08 4.73
N VAL A 50 -6.73 11.28 4.77
CA VAL A 50 -6.54 10.14 3.88
C VAL A 50 -6.12 8.90 4.65
N LYS A 51 -6.72 7.77 4.29
CA LYS A 51 -6.37 6.45 4.82
C LYS A 51 -6.01 5.51 3.67
N PHE A 52 -5.03 4.66 3.91
CA PHE A 52 -4.68 3.53 3.05
C PHE A 52 -5.15 2.24 3.72
N ARG A 53 -5.82 1.32 2.99
CA ARG A 53 -6.23 0.03 3.56
C ARG A 53 -5.03 -0.89 3.76
N LEU A 54 -4.15 -0.98 2.77
CA LEU A 54 -2.87 -1.68 2.83
C LEU A 54 -1.72 -0.76 2.41
N ILE A 55 -0.59 -0.86 3.10
CA ILE A 55 0.66 -0.16 2.78
C ILE A 55 1.81 -1.16 2.70
N THR A 56 2.65 -1.03 1.69
CA THR A 56 3.98 -1.66 1.63
C THR A 56 5.05 -0.59 1.63
N ILE A 57 6.11 -0.82 2.41
CA ILE A 57 7.23 0.11 2.52
C ILE A 57 8.54 -0.66 2.42
N GLU A 58 9.40 -0.24 1.50
CA GLU A 58 10.76 -0.73 1.46
C GLU A 58 11.51 -0.26 2.72
N VAL A 59 12.12 -1.18 3.49
CA VAL A 59 12.78 -0.86 4.76
C VAL A 59 14.29 -1.11 4.77
N ASN A 60 14.86 -1.49 3.62
CA ASN A 60 16.28 -1.82 3.50
C ASN A 60 17.17 -0.57 3.51
N HIS A 61 16.68 0.53 2.94
CA HIS A 61 17.43 1.78 2.79
C HIS A 61 17.01 2.88 3.78
N VAL A 62 16.03 2.61 4.64
CA VAL A 62 15.51 3.58 5.62
C VAL A 62 16.49 3.76 6.80
N ALA A 63 16.99 4.96 7.01
CA ALA A 63 17.89 5.28 8.15
C ALA A 63 17.26 5.00 9.53
N ALA A 64 15.94 5.21 9.67
CA ALA A 64 15.20 4.89 10.89
C ALA A 64 14.97 3.37 11.11
N GLY A 65 15.28 2.55 10.10
CA GLY A 65 15.01 1.12 10.03
C GLY A 65 13.52 0.77 10.11
N THR A 66 13.24 -0.52 10.04
CA THR A 66 11.88 -1.07 10.13
C THR A 66 11.15 -0.64 11.41
N LYS A 67 11.86 -0.53 12.54
CA LYS A 67 11.26 -0.17 13.83
C LYS A 67 10.74 1.28 13.86
N GLY A 68 11.46 2.22 13.25
CA GLY A 68 11.01 3.60 13.17
C GLY A 68 9.72 3.73 12.35
N ILE A 69 9.67 3.04 11.21
CA ILE A 69 8.48 2.97 10.35
C ILE A 69 7.30 2.31 11.08
N LEU A 70 7.54 1.19 11.77
CA LEU A 70 6.53 0.47 12.53
C LEU A 70 5.91 1.36 13.61
N ASN A 71 6.74 1.97 14.47
CA ASN A 71 6.25 2.84 15.53
C ASN A 71 5.44 4.02 14.97
N PHE A 72 5.90 4.61 13.86
CA PHE A 72 5.19 5.71 13.21
C PHE A 72 3.81 5.25 12.71
N LEU A 73 3.74 4.17 11.94
CA LEU A 73 2.49 3.69 11.35
C LEU A 73 1.52 3.15 12.41
N GLU A 74 2.02 2.50 13.47
CA GLU A 74 1.19 2.10 14.61
C GLU A 74 0.50 3.30 15.26
N SER A 75 1.22 4.43 15.41
CA SER A 75 0.64 5.69 15.90
C SER A 75 -0.44 6.28 14.98
N LYS A 76 -0.49 5.84 13.71
CA LYS A 76 -1.50 6.24 12.71
C LYS A 76 -2.62 5.23 12.53
N GLY A 77 -2.71 4.21 13.39
CA GLY A 77 -3.81 3.23 13.36
C GLY A 77 -3.55 2.01 12.46
N TYR A 78 -2.31 1.78 12.05
CA TYR A 78 -1.92 0.61 11.27
C TYR A 78 -1.44 -0.53 12.17
N THR A 79 -1.57 -1.76 11.66
CA THR A 79 -0.97 -2.95 12.25
C THR A 79 0.09 -3.50 11.29
N PHE A 80 1.21 -3.94 11.85
CA PHE A 80 2.23 -4.66 11.08
C PHE A 80 1.71 -6.06 10.72
N LEU A 81 1.92 -6.47 9.46
CA LEU A 81 1.47 -7.74 8.91
C LEU A 81 2.62 -8.71 8.61
N GLY A 82 3.86 -8.21 8.57
CA GLY A 82 5.05 -9.00 8.27
C GLY A 82 5.99 -8.28 7.31
N VAL A 83 7.16 -8.89 7.10
CA VAL A 83 8.11 -8.45 6.06
C VAL A 83 8.19 -9.54 5.00
N LYS A 84 8.16 -9.15 3.73
CA LYS A 84 8.46 -10.03 2.60
C LYS A 84 9.68 -9.48 1.87
N VAL A 85 10.79 -10.21 1.95
CA VAL A 85 12.08 -9.78 1.40
C VAL A 85 12.51 -8.46 2.06
N ILE A 86 12.33 -7.33 1.37
CA ILE A 86 12.71 -5.99 1.83
C ILE A 86 11.51 -5.09 2.13
N ASP A 87 10.29 -5.58 1.89
CA ASP A 87 9.05 -4.82 2.07
C ASP A 87 8.37 -5.16 3.37
N ALA A 88 8.15 -4.16 4.22
CA ALA A 88 7.29 -4.24 5.39
C ALA A 88 5.83 -3.96 5.00
N TRP A 89 4.92 -4.84 5.42
CA TRP A 89 3.50 -4.78 5.13
C TRP A 89 2.71 -4.28 6.33
N PHE A 90 1.78 -3.38 6.08
CA PHE A 90 0.91 -2.79 7.09
C PHE A 90 -0.53 -2.75 6.59
N GLY A 91 -1.48 -2.86 7.51
CA GLY A 91 -2.89 -2.65 7.20
C GLY A 91 -3.60 -1.79 8.23
N HIS A 92 -4.55 -0.98 7.78
CA HIS A 92 -5.31 -0.11 8.69
C HIS A 92 -6.29 -0.94 9.50
N LYS A 93 -6.22 -0.83 10.84
CA LYS A 93 -6.96 -1.70 11.78
C LYS A 93 -8.46 -1.75 11.50
N GLU A 94 -9.08 -0.61 11.26
CA GLU A 94 -10.53 -0.52 10.98
C GLU A 94 -10.91 -1.01 9.56
N LEU A 95 -10.07 -0.72 8.56
CA LEU A 95 -10.41 -0.97 7.16
C LEU A 95 -10.19 -2.44 6.77
N LEU A 96 -9.26 -3.13 7.46
CA LEU A 96 -9.07 -4.57 7.31
C LEU A 96 -10.23 -5.38 7.87
N VAL A 97 -10.84 -4.93 8.97
CA VAL A 97 -12.01 -5.59 9.57
C VAL A 97 -13.22 -5.45 8.66
N GLN A 98 -13.43 -4.27 8.06
CA GLN A 98 -14.47 -4.06 7.06
C GLN A 98 -14.24 -4.86 5.76
N SER A 99 -12.99 -5.23 5.48
CA SER A 99 -12.62 -6.05 4.34
C SER A 99 -12.50 -7.54 4.67
N GLN A 100 -13.06 -8.03 5.79
CA GLN A 100 -13.25 -9.47 5.99
C GLN A 100 -14.22 -9.99 4.92
N VAL A 101 -13.65 -10.27 3.75
CA VAL A 101 -14.20 -11.24 2.82
C VAL A 101 -14.25 -12.53 3.61
N ASP A 102 -15.45 -13.06 3.83
CA ASP A 102 -15.60 -14.45 4.24
C ASP A 102 -14.92 -15.29 3.16
N VAL A 103 -13.69 -15.71 3.46
CA VAL A 103 -12.83 -16.43 2.52
C VAL A 103 -13.50 -17.73 2.14
N ASP A 104 -14.23 -18.37 3.06
CA ASP A 104 -14.99 -19.58 2.78
C ASP A 104 -16.16 -19.29 1.83
N GLN A 105 -16.86 -18.17 2.01
CA GLN A 105 -17.91 -17.71 1.09
C GLN A 105 -17.34 -17.37 -0.30
N TYR A 106 -16.19 -16.69 -0.36
CA TYR A 106 -15.53 -16.33 -1.62
C TYR A 106 -15.05 -17.59 -2.35
N LEU A 107 -14.40 -18.52 -1.65
CA LEU A 107 -13.96 -19.79 -2.22
C LEU A 107 -15.14 -20.64 -2.68
N LYS A 108 -16.23 -20.72 -1.89
CA LYS A 108 -17.47 -21.40 -2.30
C LYS A 108 -18.07 -20.77 -3.56
N LYS A 109 -18.23 -19.45 -3.60
CA LYS A 109 -18.78 -18.71 -4.74
C LYS A 109 -17.95 -18.93 -6.01
N ASN A 110 -16.63 -18.88 -5.90
CA ASN A 110 -15.74 -19.05 -7.06
C ASN A 110 -15.58 -20.50 -7.49
N LYS A 111 -15.64 -21.47 -6.59
CA LYS A 111 -15.70 -22.91 -6.93
C LYS A 111 -16.96 -23.22 -7.74
N ILE A 112 -18.11 -22.68 -7.33
CA ILE A 112 -19.38 -22.78 -8.07
C ILE A 112 -19.28 -22.13 -9.46
N ILE A 113 -18.63 -20.95 -9.57
CA ILE A 113 -18.43 -20.28 -10.87
C ILE A 113 -17.54 -21.12 -11.80
N MET A 114 -16.47 -21.73 -11.28
CA MET A 114 -15.57 -22.59 -12.05
C MET A 114 -16.25 -23.88 -12.52
N GLU A 115 -17.08 -24.50 -11.69
CA GLU A 115 -17.87 -25.69 -12.04
C GLU A 115 -18.95 -25.36 -13.09
N ARG A 116 -19.66 -24.23 -12.95
CA ARG A 116 -20.64 -23.77 -13.95
C ARG A 116 -20.00 -23.48 -15.31
N LYS A 117 -18.79 -22.88 -15.34
CA LYS A 117 -18.03 -22.68 -16.58
C LYS A 117 -17.58 -23.99 -17.23
N LYS A 118 -17.29 -25.05 -16.45
CA LYS A 118 -17.02 -26.39 -17.01
C LYS A 118 -18.25 -27.00 -17.67
N ILE A 119 -19.42 -26.87 -17.06
CA ILE A 119 -20.69 -27.39 -17.59
C ILE A 119 -21.09 -26.66 -18.88
N LEU A 120 -20.94 -25.32 -18.92
CA LEU A 120 -21.28 -24.51 -20.09
C LEU A 120 -20.32 -24.68 -21.28
N ARG A 121 -19.12 -25.23 -21.07
CA ARG A 121 -18.15 -25.54 -22.14
C ARG A 121 -18.39 -26.91 -22.81
N HIS A 122 -19.31 -27.72 -22.29
CA HIS A 122 -19.66 -29.05 -22.83
C HIS A 122 -21.09 -29.09 -23.38
N LYS A 123 -21.65 -27.93 -23.73
CA LYS A 123 -22.84 -27.78 -24.58
C LYS A 123 -22.42 -27.03 -25.84
#